data_AF-A0A9Q3FLA9-F1
#
_entry.id   AF-A0A9Q3FLA9-F1
#
_cell.length_a   1.000
_cell.length_b   1.000
_cell.length_c   1.000
_cell.angle_alpha   90.00
_cell.angle_beta   90.00
_cell.angle_gamma   90.00
#
_symmetry.space_group_name_H-M   'P 1'
#
loop_
_entity.id
_entity.type
_entity.pdbx_description
1 polymer ?
#
loop_
_entity_poly.entity_id
_entity_poly.type
_entity_poly.pdbx_seq_one_letter_code
_entity_poly.pdbx_strand_id
1 'polypeptide(L)'
;MTYFATLKTVDGKRLRTFCLSAGQLWFLSSDNYYSASLMDAGTWMTETLRENLCLLDCDSNPLNSEFAVWLLLIGKGAHQDKDAIRVSLKKVNNISHPSEERSISKVKKSVNEDINNIISQNRPWDSCQYFKERGIISPLNANITKINTSLPSSAPGLKHNSTSFDKMAEDSPQAVSEEVLKSINPPGFPGHFLELKKGIPVMLICNLNVAKGLVNGTCMLVQNIKWHVLKCLIMTGARKGIQDLIPKITLNLEDDEELRSNFTRYELSVNVAFAITINNSQGQPLAIVGVYLQTHVFAHGQLYVTLLRT
;
A
#
# COMPACT_ATOMS: atom_id res chain seq x y z
N MET A 1 -0.77 19.97 -18.22
CA MET A 1 -0.27 18.87 -19.06
C MET A 1 1.16 18.52 -18.67
N THR A 2 1.34 17.59 -17.75
CA THR A 2 2.66 16.98 -17.48
C THR A 2 2.41 15.52 -17.18
N TYR A 3 2.51 14.73 -18.25
CA TYR A 3 2.36 13.28 -18.22
C TYR A 3 3.36 12.67 -17.22
N PHE A 4 2.93 11.61 -16.52
CA PHE A 4 3.82 10.56 -16.00
C PHE A 4 4.51 9.85 -17.19
N ALA A 5 5.41 10.57 -17.85
CA ALA A 5 6.20 10.09 -18.96
C ALA A 5 7.68 10.29 -18.63
N THR A 6 8.15 9.65 -17.58
CA THR A 6 9.55 9.21 -17.57
C THR A 6 9.66 8.03 -18.51
N LEU A 7 9.66 8.34 -19.82
CA LEU A 7 10.02 7.39 -20.86
C LEU A 7 11.49 7.03 -20.62
N LYS A 8 11.76 5.83 -20.11
CA LYS A 8 13.11 5.27 -20.16
C LYS A 8 13.38 4.86 -21.60
N THR A 9 14.51 5.33 -22.11
CA THR A 9 15.00 4.98 -23.45
C THR A 9 16.03 3.88 -23.23
N VAL A 10 15.84 2.73 -23.85
CA VAL A 10 16.81 1.63 -23.89
C VAL A 10 17.15 1.45 -25.37
N ASP A 11 18.43 1.58 -25.72
CA ASP A 11 18.95 1.55 -27.09
C ASP A 11 18.20 2.45 -28.09
N GLY A 12 17.84 3.65 -27.67
CA GLY A 12 17.20 4.65 -28.52
C GLY A 12 15.70 4.42 -28.80
N LYS A 13 15.05 3.41 -28.21
CA LYS A 13 13.59 3.17 -28.36
C LYS A 13 12.81 3.45 -27.08
N ARG A 14 11.59 4.00 -27.25
CA ARG A 14 10.64 4.41 -26.20
C ARG A 14 9.46 3.43 -26.14
N LEU A 15 9.08 2.92 -24.96
CA LEU A 15 7.94 2.00 -24.78
C LEU A 15 6.98 2.44 -23.64
N ARG A 16 5.67 2.20 -23.82
CA ARG A 16 4.56 2.46 -22.88
C ARG A 16 3.80 1.15 -22.61
N THR A 17 3.83 0.59 -21.41
CA THR A 17 3.18 -0.72 -21.17
C THR A 17 2.72 -0.91 -19.72
N PHE A 18 1.52 -0.43 -19.39
CA PHE A 18 0.70 -1.02 -18.31
C PHE A 18 -0.80 -0.69 -18.38
N CYS A 19 -1.19 0.46 -18.95
CA CYS A 19 -2.60 0.89 -18.96
C CYS A 19 -3.58 0.02 -19.76
N LEU A 20 -3.11 -0.89 -20.63
CA LEU A 20 -4.00 -1.69 -21.50
C LEU A 20 -4.39 -3.06 -20.93
N SER A 21 -3.76 -3.53 -19.85
CA SER A 21 -3.88 -4.93 -19.41
C SER A 21 -4.80 -5.16 -18.21
N ALA A 22 -5.29 -4.10 -17.56
CA ALA A 22 -6.06 -4.20 -16.31
C ALA A 22 -7.60 -4.25 -16.48
N GLY A 23 -8.10 -4.32 -17.72
CA GLY A 23 -9.53 -4.16 -18.03
C GLY A 23 -10.38 -5.44 -18.09
N GLN A 24 -9.80 -6.63 -17.91
CA GLN A 24 -10.55 -7.88 -18.07
C GLN A 24 -10.12 -8.90 -17.02
N LEU A 25 -11.13 -9.48 -16.36
CA LEU A 25 -11.18 -10.79 -15.69
C LEU A 25 -11.53 -10.72 -14.19
N TRP A 26 -12.69 -11.32 -13.90
CA TRP A 26 -13.36 -11.46 -12.61
C TRP A 26 -13.10 -12.86 -12.00
N PHE A 27 -13.35 -12.96 -10.68
CA PHE A 27 -13.74 -14.12 -9.85
C PHE A 27 -12.75 -14.79 -8.86
N LEU A 28 -13.39 -15.27 -7.76
CA LEU A 28 -12.94 -15.69 -6.42
C LEU A 28 -12.60 -17.20 -6.30
N SER A 29 -11.75 -17.58 -5.32
CA SER A 29 -12.07 -18.46 -4.15
C SER A 29 -10.85 -19.23 -3.60
N SER A 30 -11.06 -20.15 -2.64
CA SER A 30 -10.39 -20.32 -1.35
C SER A 30 -9.30 -21.40 -1.23
N ASP A 31 -8.63 -21.38 -0.06
CA ASP A 31 -7.75 -22.38 0.58
C ASP A 31 -6.23 -22.29 0.34
N ASN A 32 -5.50 -21.96 1.41
CA ASN A 32 -4.08 -22.14 1.80
C ASN A 32 -2.96 -22.32 0.74
N TYR A 33 -3.19 -21.92 -0.51
CA TYR A 33 -2.26 -21.95 -1.64
C TYR A 33 -2.50 -20.76 -2.59
N TYR A 34 -1.55 -19.85 -2.75
CA TYR A 34 -1.74 -18.60 -3.51
C TYR A 34 -1.75 -18.83 -5.02
N SER A 35 -2.85 -18.45 -5.70
CA SER A 35 -2.97 -18.43 -7.17
C SER A 35 -1.96 -17.47 -7.78
N ALA A 36 -1.03 -17.97 -8.58
CA ALA A 36 -0.09 -17.14 -9.33
C ALA A 36 -0.27 -17.39 -10.82
N SER A 37 -1.28 -16.80 -11.46
CA SER A 37 -1.28 -16.77 -12.92
C SER A 37 -0.04 -15.96 -13.36
N LEU A 38 1.00 -16.65 -13.82
CA LEU A 38 2.24 -16.07 -14.36
C LEU A 38 2.37 -16.34 -15.86
N MET A 39 1.42 -17.05 -16.48
CA MET A 39 1.63 -17.60 -17.82
C MET A 39 0.97 -16.87 -19.00
N ASP A 40 -0.02 -16.01 -18.82
CA ASP A 40 -0.87 -15.64 -19.98
C ASP A 40 -0.53 -14.34 -20.71
N ALA A 41 0.76 -13.99 -20.78
CA ALA A 41 1.20 -12.89 -21.64
C ALA A 41 2.55 -13.21 -22.28
N GLY A 42 2.53 -13.49 -23.59
CA GLY A 42 3.72 -13.69 -24.43
C GLY A 42 4.72 -12.52 -24.43
N THR A 43 4.37 -11.41 -23.76
CA THR A 43 5.26 -10.25 -23.53
C THR A 43 6.24 -10.45 -22.36
N TRP A 44 6.00 -11.39 -21.44
CA TRP A 44 6.85 -11.59 -20.24
C TRP A 44 8.11 -12.44 -20.50
N MET A 45 8.14 -13.21 -21.58
CA MET A 45 9.25 -14.11 -21.93
C MET A 45 10.36 -13.44 -22.76
N THR A 46 10.59 -12.14 -22.61
CA THR A 46 11.66 -11.44 -23.34
C THR A 46 12.84 -11.12 -22.42
N GLU A 47 14.06 -11.20 -22.95
CA GLU A 47 15.34 -10.99 -22.24
C GLU A 47 15.42 -9.64 -21.49
N THR A 48 14.57 -8.68 -21.90
CA THR A 48 14.40 -7.34 -21.32
C THR A 48 13.91 -7.31 -19.87
N LEU A 49 13.34 -8.40 -19.33
CA LEU A 49 12.84 -8.43 -17.95
C LEU A 49 13.95 -8.66 -16.91
N ARG A 50 15.04 -9.35 -17.31
CA ARG A 50 16.26 -9.50 -16.50
C ARG A 50 16.92 -8.16 -16.19
N GLU A 51 16.78 -7.19 -17.08
CA GLU A 51 17.44 -5.88 -17.00
C GLU A 51 16.55 -4.81 -16.34
N ASN A 52 15.22 -4.98 -16.38
CA ASN A 52 14.26 -3.98 -15.87
C ASN A 52 13.82 -4.17 -14.41
N LEU A 53 14.07 -5.34 -13.81
CA LEU A 53 13.75 -5.60 -12.40
C LEU A 53 15.06 -5.83 -11.64
N CYS A 54 15.38 -4.90 -10.75
CA CYS A 54 16.65 -4.80 -10.02
C CYS A 54 17.09 -6.11 -9.36
N LEU A 55 17.75 -6.99 -10.11
CA LEU A 55 18.74 -7.95 -9.62
C LEU A 55 20.13 -7.32 -9.71
N LEU A 56 20.22 -6.00 -9.50
CA LEU A 56 21.40 -5.19 -9.80
C LEU A 56 22.39 -5.06 -8.64
N ASP A 57 22.20 -5.80 -7.56
CA ASP A 57 23.27 -6.07 -6.59
C ASP A 57 22.92 -7.35 -5.84
N CYS A 58 23.24 -8.49 -6.45
CA CYS A 58 23.47 -9.68 -5.64
C CYS A 58 24.75 -9.38 -4.84
N ASP A 59 24.60 -8.88 -3.62
CA ASP A 59 25.68 -8.87 -2.63
C ASP A 59 26.41 -10.22 -2.70
N SER A 60 27.72 -10.26 -2.39
CA SER A 60 28.53 -11.49 -2.35
C SER A 60 28.02 -12.56 -1.35
N ASN A 61 26.84 -12.36 -0.75
CA ASN A 61 26.10 -13.33 0.03
C ASN A 61 25.50 -14.43 -0.88
N PRO A 62 25.92 -15.70 -0.71
CA PRO A 62 25.44 -16.81 -1.51
C PRO A 62 23.93 -17.07 -1.38
N LEU A 63 23.29 -16.68 -0.27
CA LEU A 63 21.85 -16.81 -0.09
C LEU A 63 21.05 -15.89 -1.02
N ASN A 64 21.52 -14.66 -1.24
CA ASN A 64 20.88 -13.71 -2.15
C ASN A 64 20.99 -14.18 -3.60
N SER A 65 22.14 -14.74 -3.96
CA SER A 65 22.36 -15.34 -5.29
C SER A 65 21.45 -16.56 -5.51
N GLU A 66 21.31 -17.42 -4.51
CA GLU A 66 20.42 -18.58 -4.57
C GLU A 66 18.94 -18.18 -4.67
N PHE A 67 18.54 -17.15 -3.91
CA PHE A 67 17.20 -16.59 -3.95
C PHE A 67 16.89 -15.95 -5.33
N ALA A 68 17.82 -15.17 -5.88
CA ALA A 68 17.70 -14.58 -7.20
C ALA A 68 17.51 -15.64 -8.31
N VAL A 69 18.29 -16.72 -8.26
CA VAL A 69 18.14 -17.85 -9.21
C VAL A 69 16.77 -18.51 -9.05
N TRP A 70 16.34 -18.77 -7.81
CA TRP A 70 15.02 -19.34 -7.54
C TRP A 70 13.88 -18.46 -8.04
N LEU A 71 13.99 -17.14 -7.84
CA LEU A 71 13.00 -16.17 -8.30
C LEU A 71 12.91 -16.11 -9.83
N LEU A 72 14.05 -16.16 -10.52
CA LEU A 72 14.10 -16.26 -11.99
C LEU A 72 13.46 -17.55 -12.49
N LEU A 73 13.64 -18.67 -11.77
CA LEU A 73 13.00 -19.94 -12.13
C LEU A 73 11.48 -19.87 -11.99
N ILE A 74 10.96 -19.21 -10.94
CA ILE A 74 9.52 -18.95 -10.80
C ILE A 74 9.00 -18.11 -11.95
N GLY A 75 9.71 -17.05 -12.34
CA GLY A 75 9.35 -16.19 -13.48
C GLY A 75 9.32 -16.95 -14.82
N LYS A 76 10.06 -18.07 -14.93
CA LYS A 76 10.07 -18.96 -16.10
C LYS A 76 9.03 -20.09 -16.03
N GLY A 77 8.17 -20.11 -15.01
CA GLY A 77 7.19 -21.19 -14.84
C GLY A 77 7.72 -22.45 -14.14
N ALA A 78 8.99 -22.47 -13.72
CA ALA A 78 9.54 -23.58 -12.96
C ALA A 78 9.15 -23.51 -11.47
N HIS A 79 9.16 -24.65 -10.78
CA HIS A 79 8.71 -24.79 -9.39
C HIS A 79 7.23 -24.43 -9.15
N GLN A 80 6.43 -24.51 -10.21
CA GLN A 80 4.97 -24.43 -10.17
C GLN A 80 4.38 -25.84 -10.30
N ASP A 81 3.15 -26.04 -9.83
CA ASP A 81 2.42 -27.29 -10.11
C ASP A 81 2.03 -27.39 -11.60
N LYS A 82 1.49 -28.54 -12.01
CA LYS A 82 1.22 -28.85 -13.43
C LYS A 82 0.34 -27.81 -14.13
N ASP A 83 -0.46 -27.08 -13.34
CA ASP A 83 -1.40 -26.08 -13.82
C ASP A 83 -0.88 -24.64 -13.67
N ALA A 84 0.37 -24.46 -13.21
CA ALA A 84 0.97 -23.15 -12.93
C ALA A 84 0.18 -22.31 -11.89
N ILE A 85 -0.60 -22.96 -11.03
CA ILE A 85 -1.49 -22.29 -10.07
C ILE A 85 -0.75 -22.00 -8.76
N ARG A 86 0.19 -22.86 -8.35
CA ARG A 86 0.82 -22.82 -7.01
C ARG A 86 2.33 -22.70 -7.06
N VAL A 87 2.89 -21.87 -6.17
CA VAL A 87 4.34 -21.69 -6.00
C VAL A 87 4.77 -22.06 -4.58
N SER A 88 5.84 -22.86 -4.45
CA SER A 88 6.38 -23.21 -3.13
C SER A 88 7.30 -22.12 -2.57
N LEU A 89 6.91 -21.47 -1.46
CA LEU A 89 7.67 -20.38 -0.81
C LEU A 89 8.73 -20.87 0.20
N LYS A 90 9.26 -22.09 0.04
CA LYS A 90 10.23 -22.68 0.98
C LYS A 90 11.54 -21.89 1.13
N LYS A 91 11.89 -21.07 0.14
CA LYS A 91 13.07 -20.19 0.15
C LYS A 91 12.81 -18.81 0.74
N VAL A 92 11.59 -18.52 1.17
CA VAL A 92 11.20 -17.29 1.87
C VAL A 92 11.07 -17.60 3.35
N ASN A 93 11.52 -16.69 4.21
CA ASN A 93 11.26 -16.76 5.65
C ASN A 93 9.75 -16.64 5.90
N ASN A 94 9.06 -17.78 5.90
CA ASN A 94 7.61 -17.84 6.04
C ASN A 94 7.24 -17.98 7.52
N ILE A 95 6.41 -17.05 8.01
CA ILE A 95 5.78 -17.14 9.31
C ILE A 95 4.31 -17.48 9.07
N SER A 96 3.99 -18.77 9.01
CA SER A 96 2.61 -19.24 9.04
C SER A 96 2.16 -19.48 10.49
N HIS A 97 0.98 -18.99 10.85
CA HIS A 97 0.38 -19.26 12.15
C HIS A 97 -1.13 -19.50 11.99
N PRO A 98 -1.74 -20.49 12.70
CA PRO A 98 -3.15 -20.83 12.54
C PRO A 98 -4.12 -19.71 12.94
N SER A 99 -3.71 -18.81 13.84
CA SER A 99 -4.45 -17.58 14.17
C SER A 99 -3.95 -16.39 13.35
N GLU A 100 -4.88 -15.74 12.63
CA GLU A 100 -4.68 -14.53 11.84
C GLU A 100 -4.07 -13.39 12.67
N GLU A 101 -4.63 -13.15 13.85
CA GLU A 101 -4.20 -12.07 14.76
C GLU A 101 -2.73 -12.21 15.17
N ARG A 102 -2.29 -13.45 15.41
CA ARG A 102 -0.90 -13.75 15.75
C ARG A 102 0.02 -13.63 14.53
N SER A 103 -0.45 -13.97 13.33
CA SER A 103 0.28 -13.70 12.08
C SER A 103 0.50 -12.20 11.87
N ILE A 104 -0.57 -11.40 11.97
CA ILE A 104 -0.52 -9.94 11.86
C ILE A 104 0.43 -9.36 12.92
N SER A 105 0.32 -9.81 14.17
CA SER A 105 1.16 -9.32 15.27
C SER A 105 2.64 -9.62 15.05
N LYS A 106 2.97 -10.81 14.53
CA LYS A 106 4.36 -11.17 14.19
C LYS A 106 4.91 -10.33 13.04
N VAL A 107 4.16 -10.17 11.95
CA VAL A 107 4.58 -9.35 10.79
C VAL A 107 4.77 -7.89 11.19
N LYS A 108 3.85 -7.34 12.01
CA LYS A 108 4.01 -5.99 12.57
C LYS A 108 5.28 -5.87 13.37
N LYS A 109 5.54 -6.81 14.28
CA LYS A 109 6.73 -6.80 15.14
C LYS A 109 8.02 -6.93 14.32
N SER A 110 8.06 -7.81 13.33
CA SER A 110 9.27 -8.01 12.51
C SER A 110 9.59 -6.80 11.63
N VAL A 111 8.57 -6.18 11.03
CA VAL A 111 8.76 -4.99 10.18
C VAL A 111 9.00 -3.73 11.01
N ASN A 112 8.35 -3.62 12.17
CA ASN A 112 8.32 -2.38 12.96
C ASN A 112 8.96 -2.52 14.35
N GLU A 113 9.96 -3.39 14.51
CA GLU A 113 10.55 -3.74 15.81
C GLU A 113 10.94 -2.51 16.66
N ASP A 114 11.55 -1.50 16.04
CA ASP A 114 12.06 -0.30 16.72
C ASP A 114 11.09 0.89 16.72
N ILE A 115 9.82 0.69 16.34
CA ILE A 115 8.85 1.78 16.18
C ILE A 115 8.73 2.66 17.44
N ASN A 116 8.73 2.04 18.61
CA ASN A 116 8.60 2.76 19.87
C ASN A 116 9.82 3.64 20.13
N ASN A 117 11.02 3.13 19.87
CA ASN A 117 12.27 3.86 20.06
C ASN A 117 12.36 5.03 19.06
N ILE A 118 12.09 4.74 17.79
CA ILE A 118 12.17 5.73 16.70
C ILE A 118 11.19 6.89 16.90
N ILE A 119 9.96 6.61 17.31
CA ILE A 119 8.97 7.67 17.57
C ILE A 119 9.31 8.43 18.86
N SER A 120 9.74 7.75 19.92
CA SER A 120 10.05 8.38 21.22
C SER A 120 11.25 9.33 21.17
N GLN A 121 12.22 9.06 20.30
CA GLN A 121 13.36 9.97 20.07
C GLN A 121 12.91 11.33 19.51
N ASN A 122 11.70 11.42 18.93
CA ASN A 122 11.12 12.65 18.40
C ASN A 122 12.05 13.37 17.40
N ARG A 123 12.76 12.59 16.58
CA ARG A 123 13.64 13.05 15.49
C ARG A 123 12.97 12.76 14.14
N PRO A 124 12.32 13.75 13.52
CA PRO A 124 11.51 13.53 12.32
C PRO A 124 12.26 12.88 11.16
N TRP A 125 13.53 13.26 10.95
CA TRP A 125 14.34 12.71 9.88
C TRP A 125 14.65 11.23 10.05
N ASP A 126 14.98 10.81 11.27
CA ASP A 126 15.25 9.40 11.60
C ASP A 126 13.98 8.57 11.41
N SER A 127 12.83 9.07 11.88
CA SER A 127 11.54 8.42 11.64
C SER A 127 11.19 8.35 10.14
N CYS A 128 11.43 9.41 9.37
CA CYS A 128 11.20 9.39 7.93
C CYS A 128 12.08 8.35 7.22
N GLN A 129 13.34 8.21 7.60
CA GLN A 129 14.23 7.21 7.02
C GLN A 129 13.75 5.80 7.39
N TYR A 130 13.44 5.58 8.67
CA TYR A 130 12.94 4.31 9.19
C TYR A 130 11.67 3.84 8.45
N PHE A 131 10.67 4.70 8.30
CA PHE A 131 9.41 4.32 7.63
C PHE A 131 9.51 4.30 6.11
N LYS A 132 10.51 4.95 5.50
CA LYS A 132 10.71 4.89 4.04
C LYS A 132 11.24 3.52 3.59
N GLU A 133 12.07 2.91 4.41
CA GLU A 133 12.75 1.65 4.08
C GLU A 133 11.94 0.41 4.46
N ARG A 134 10.78 0.58 5.07
CA ARG A 134 10.03 -0.51 5.70
C ARG A 134 8.56 -0.45 5.32
N GLY A 135 7.93 -1.60 5.07
CA GLY A 135 6.51 -1.63 4.76
C GLY A 135 5.91 -3.02 4.86
N ILE A 136 4.62 -3.09 5.17
CA ILE A 136 3.86 -4.32 5.06
C ILE A 136 3.06 -4.27 3.76
N ILE A 137 3.13 -5.30 2.93
CA ILE A 137 2.41 -5.37 1.66
C ILE A 137 1.38 -6.49 1.66
N SER A 138 0.23 -6.21 1.05
CA SER A 138 -0.88 -7.16 0.91
C SER A 138 -1.62 -6.93 -0.42
N PRO A 139 -2.26 -7.95 -1.01
CA PRO A 139 -3.04 -7.79 -2.25
C PRO A 139 -4.27 -6.90 -2.07
N LEU A 140 -5.00 -7.05 -0.95
CA LEU A 140 -6.31 -6.42 -0.76
C LEU A 140 -6.26 -5.16 0.13
N ASN A 141 -7.08 -4.16 -0.22
CA ASN A 141 -7.30 -2.96 0.59
C ASN A 141 -7.85 -3.28 1.99
N ALA A 142 -8.76 -4.26 2.11
CA ALA A 142 -9.33 -4.66 3.40
C ALA A 142 -8.25 -5.11 4.41
N ASN A 143 -7.26 -5.87 3.94
CA ASN A 143 -6.17 -6.37 4.77
C ASN A 143 -5.24 -5.25 5.25
N ILE A 144 -4.91 -4.28 4.37
CA ILE A 144 -4.10 -3.13 4.78
C ILE A 144 -4.86 -2.24 5.77
N THR A 145 -6.18 -2.08 5.60
CA THR A 145 -7.02 -1.33 6.54
C THR A 145 -6.99 -1.99 7.92
N LYS A 146 -7.17 -3.31 8.01
CA LYS A 146 -7.03 -4.05 9.28
C LYS A 146 -5.70 -3.77 9.99
N ILE A 147 -4.58 -3.82 9.24
CA ILE A 147 -3.24 -3.60 9.79
C ILE A 147 -3.06 -2.14 10.22
N ASN A 148 -3.43 -1.19 9.35
CA ASN A 148 -3.25 0.24 9.57
C ASN A 148 -4.15 0.80 10.67
N THR A 149 -5.31 0.21 10.93
CA THR A 149 -6.19 0.61 12.05
C THR A 149 -5.66 0.14 13.41
N SER A 150 -4.91 -0.96 13.45
CA SER A 150 -4.51 -1.60 14.71
C SER A 150 -3.05 -1.33 15.12
N LEU A 151 -2.19 -0.82 14.22
CA LEU A 151 -0.79 -0.47 14.52
C LEU A 151 -0.63 0.87 15.29
N PRO A 152 -1.41 1.94 15.02
CA PRO A 152 -1.32 3.19 15.77
C PRO A 152 -1.47 3.00 17.28
N SER A 153 -2.31 2.06 17.71
CA SER A 153 -2.57 1.83 19.13
C SER A 153 -1.32 1.38 19.89
N SER A 154 -0.40 0.66 19.24
CA SER A 154 0.87 0.25 19.86
C SER A 154 1.99 1.29 19.83
N ALA A 155 1.88 2.32 18.97
CA ALA A 155 2.89 3.37 18.89
C ALA A 155 2.87 4.30 20.14
N PRO A 156 4.00 4.89 20.56
CA PRO A 156 4.03 5.78 21.71
C PRO A 156 3.40 7.14 21.39
N GLY A 157 3.05 7.89 22.44
CA GLY A 157 2.50 9.24 22.33
C GLY A 157 0.98 9.31 22.51
N LEU A 158 0.48 10.55 22.55
CA LEU A 158 -0.93 10.84 22.80
C LEU A 158 -1.80 10.40 21.63
N LYS A 159 -2.80 9.57 21.91
CA LYS A 159 -3.83 9.14 20.96
C LYS A 159 -4.73 10.32 20.60
N HIS A 160 -4.94 10.54 19.30
CA HIS A 160 -5.89 11.50 18.77
C HIS A 160 -6.85 10.79 17.83
N ASN A 161 -8.14 10.85 18.14
CA ASN A 161 -9.18 10.29 17.28
C ASN A 161 -9.75 11.39 16.40
N SER A 162 -9.86 11.13 15.11
CA SER A 162 -10.59 11.96 14.18
C SER A 162 -11.81 11.19 13.71
N THR A 163 -12.99 11.73 13.99
CA THR A 163 -14.26 11.16 13.56
C THR A 163 -14.87 12.06 12.49
N SER A 164 -15.37 11.44 11.42
CA SER A 164 -15.96 12.17 10.32
C SER A 164 -17.30 12.77 10.69
N PHE A 165 -17.63 13.89 10.04
CA PHE A 165 -18.97 14.44 10.06
C PHE A 165 -19.62 14.15 8.70
N ASP A 166 -20.62 13.28 8.72
CA ASP A 166 -21.31 12.81 7.52
C ASP A 166 -22.69 13.45 7.43
N LYS A 167 -23.03 14.02 6.28
CA LYS A 167 -24.33 14.65 6.03
C LYS A 167 -24.88 14.20 4.69
N MET A 168 -26.12 13.72 4.66
CA MET A 168 -26.80 13.45 3.39
C MET A 168 -26.91 14.70 2.52
N ALA A 169 -26.77 14.51 1.21
CA ALA A 169 -27.09 15.54 0.24
C ALA A 169 -28.61 15.78 0.20
N GLU A 170 -29.03 17.02 -0.04
CA GLU A 170 -30.44 17.40 -0.04
C GLU A 170 -31.23 16.74 -1.17
N ASP A 171 -30.56 16.39 -2.25
CA ASP A 171 -31.07 15.73 -3.46
C ASP A 171 -30.83 14.21 -3.46
N SER A 172 -30.41 13.62 -2.33
CA SER A 172 -30.17 12.19 -2.23
C SER A 172 -31.44 11.40 -2.62
N PRO A 173 -31.37 10.47 -3.59
CA PRO A 173 -32.54 9.75 -4.06
C PRO A 173 -33.15 8.82 -3.01
N GLN A 174 -32.36 8.45 -1.99
CA GLN A 174 -32.83 7.67 -0.86
C GLN A 174 -32.35 8.26 0.46
N ALA A 175 -33.22 8.22 1.47
CA ALA A 175 -32.88 8.59 2.83
C ALA A 175 -32.25 7.40 3.56
N VAL A 176 -31.11 7.65 4.18
CA VAL A 176 -30.30 6.66 4.89
C VAL A 176 -30.01 7.16 6.30
N SER A 177 -29.97 6.25 7.28
CA SER A 177 -29.66 6.62 8.66
C SER A 177 -28.21 7.06 8.81
N GLU A 178 -27.92 7.90 9.80
CA GLU A 178 -26.54 8.31 10.09
C GLU A 178 -25.62 7.12 10.40
N GLU A 179 -26.14 6.07 11.04
CA GLU A 179 -25.35 4.87 11.35
C GLU A 179 -24.89 4.16 10.07
N VAL A 180 -25.77 4.08 9.08
CA VAL A 180 -25.43 3.51 7.79
C VAL A 180 -24.39 4.39 7.11
N LEU A 181 -24.56 5.73 7.07
CA LEU A 181 -23.57 6.65 6.48
C LEU A 181 -22.16 6.46 7.06
N LYS A 182 -22.08 6.35 8.39
CA LYS A 182 -20.81 6.10 9.11
C LYS A 182 -20.17 4.76 8.77
N SER A 183 -20.96 3.77 8.34
CA SER A 183 -20.46 2.46 7.90
C SER A 183 -19.94 2.45 6.45
N ILE A 184 -20.32 3.43 5.64
CA ILE A 184 -19.92 3.52 4.24
C ILE A 184 -18.44 3.93 4.12
N ASN A 185 -17.67 3.14 3.37
CA ASN A 185 -16.25 3.39 3.10
C ASN A 185 -15.95 3.19 1.60
N PRO A 186 -16.39 4.14 0.75
CA PRO A 186 -16.21 4.02 -0.69
C PRO A 186 -14.73 4.20 -1.07
N PRO A 187 -14.28 3.66 -2.21
CA PRO A 187 -12.90 3.83 -2.68
C PRO A 187 -12.51 5.32 -2.78
N GLY A 188 -11.34 5.69 -2.24
CA GLY A 188 -10.85 7.07 -2.29
C GLY A 188 -11.40 8.00 -1.20
N PHE A 189 -12.29 7.52 -0.33
CA PHE A 189 -12.79 8.27 0.82
C PHE A 189 -12.09 7.89 2.12
N PRO A 190 -11.94 8.84 3.06
CA PRO A 190 -11.44 8.55 4.39
C PRO A 190 -12.50 7.75 5.15
N GLY A 191 -12.06 6.85 6.00
CA GLY A 191 -12.95 6.13 6.90
C GLY A 191 -13.62 7.07 7.89
N HIS A 192 -14.77 6.65 8.45
CA HIS A 192 -15.47 7.41 9.49
C HIS A 192 -14.61 7.65 10.74
N PHE A 193 -13.72 6.71 11.06
CA PHE A 193 -12.86 6.78 12.23
C PHE A 193 -11.39 6.65 11.84
N LEU A 194 -10.55 7.57 12.32
CA LEU A 194 -9.12 7.59 12.10
C LEU A 194 -8.38 7.83 13.42
N GLU A 195 -7.59 6.85 13.85
CA GLU A 195 -6.70 6.96 15.00
C GLU A 195 -5.32 7.46 14.57
N LEU A 196 -4.86 8.57 15.16
CA LEU A 196 -3.58 9.20 14.85
C LEU A 196 -2.73 9.40 16.11
N LYS A 197 -1.42 9.37 15.91
CA LYS A 197 -0.40 9.75 16.90
C LYS A 197 0.70 10.55 16.21
N LYS A 198 1.39 11.39 16.97
CA LYS A 198 2.58 12.09 16.44
C LYS A 198 3.67 11.06 16.10
N GLY A 199 4.35 11.26 14.97
CA GLY A 199 5.46 10.43 14.53
C GLY A 199 5.07 9.17 13.74
N ILE A 200 3.78 8.95 13.43
CA ILE A 200 3.38 7.84 12.54
C ILE A 200 3.32 8.28 11.07
N PRO A 201 3.54 7.36 10.12
CA PRO A 201 3.36 7.63 8.69
C PRO A 201 1.87 7.64 8.30
N VAL A 202 1.50 8.59 7.45
CA VAL A 202 0.19 8.72 6.81
C VAL A 202 0.37 8.94 5.31
N MET A 203 -0.65 8.59 4.53
CA MET A 203 -0.68 8.75 3.08
C MET A 203 -1.92 9.52 2.66
N LEU A 204 -1.75 10.51 1.78
CA LEU A 204 -2.89 11.22 1.17
C LEU A 204 -3.71 10.28 0.30
N ILE A 205 -5.03 10.37 0.39
CA ILE A 205 -5.97 9.57 -0.42
C ILE A 205 -6.59 10.35 -1.58
N CYS A 206 -6.44 11.68 -1.59
CA CYS A 206 -6.92 12.55 -2.66
C CYS A 206 -5.88 13.61 -3.02
N ASN A 207 -6.11 14.31 -4.13
CA ASN A 207 -5.26 15.41 -4.56
C ASN A 207 -5.71 16.71 -3.87
N LEU A 208 -4.85 17.27 -3.02
CA LEU A 208 -5.10 18.55 -2.35
C LEU A 208 -4.45 19.72 -3.08
N ASN A 209 -3.20 19.55 -3.49
CA ASN A 209 -2.46 20.59 -4.18
C ASN A 209 -1.28 20.00 -4.98
N VAL A 210 -1.44 19.92 -6.30
CA VAL A 210 -0.44 19.35 -7.22
C VAL A 210 0.86 20.16 -7.21
N ALA A 211 0.79 21.49 -7.18
CA ALA A 211 1.97 22.35 -7.17
C ALA A 211 2.82 22.15 -5.90
N LYS A 212 2.16 21.83 -4.78
CA LYS A 212 2.80 21.47 -3.52
C LYS A 212 3.16 19.99 -3.40
N GLY A 213 2.96 19.18 -4.44
CA GLY A 213 3.18 17.73 -4.38
C GLY A 213 2.29 17.01 -3.37
N LEU A 214 1.17 17.63 -2.96
CA LEU A 214 0.17 17.04 -2.09
C LEU A 214 -0.88 16.32 -2.95
N VAL A 215 -0.47 15.18 -3.48
CA VAL A 215 -1.27 14.33 -4.38
C VAL A 215 -1.59 12.99 -3.73
N ASN A 216 -2.57 12.26 -4.26
CA ASN A 216 -2.88 10.90 -3.81
C ASN A 216 -1.60 10.03 -3.81
N GLY A 217 -1.40 9.27 -2.74
CA GLY A 217 -0.22 8.43 -2.53
C GLY A 217 0.96 9.13 -1.85
N THR A 218 0.90 10.45 -1.64
CA THR A 218 1.99 11.18 -0.96
C THR A 218 2.11 10.68 0.49
N CYS A 219 3.24 10.05 0.80
CA CYS A 219 3.56 9.58 2.15
C CYS A 219 4.19 10.70 2.98
N MET A 220 3.70 10.87 4.20
CA MET A 220 4.10 11.93 5.10
C MET A 220 4.18 11.43 6.54
N LEU A 221 4.98 12.10 7.36
CA LEU A 221 5.13 11.84 8.78
C LEU A 221 4.34 12.87 9.59
N VAL A 222 3.48 12.42 10.51
CA VAL A 222 2.68 13.31 11.36
C VAL A 222 3.60 14.03 12.36
N GLN A 223 3.65 15.36 12.29
CA GLN A 223 4.46 16.21 13.19
C GLN A 223 3.64 16.84 14.30
N ASN A 224 2.41 17.23 14.01
CA ASN A 224 1.50 17.80 14.99
C ASN A 224 0.04 17.54 14.58
N ILE A 225 -0.84 17.44 15.56
CA ILE A 225 -2.24 17.13 15.36
C ILE A 225 -3.07 18.22 16.06
N LYS A 226 -3.98 18.81 15.30
CA LYS A 226 -5.03 19.71 15.80
C LYS A 226 -6.37 19.21 15.27
N TRP A 227 -7.44 19.69 15.88
CA TRP A 227 -8.80 19.20 15.64
C TRP A 227 -9.21 19.14 14.16
N HIS A 228 -8.79 20.12 13.36
CA HIS A 228 -9.16 20.23 11.94
C HIS A 228 -7.96 20.20 10.98
N VAL A 229 -6.74 19.98 11.48
CA VAL A 229 -5.54 20.07 10.64
C VAL A 229 -4.40 19.22 11.19
N LEU A 230 -3.73 18.50 10.30
CA LEU A 230 -2.45 17.85 10.58
C LEU A 230 -1.31 18.72 10.08
N LYS A 231 -0.24 18.81 10.85
CA LYS A 231 1.06 19.25 10.35
C LYS A 231 1.86 18.01 9.98
N CYS A 232 2.25 17.91 8.73
CA CYS A 232 2.90 16.72 8.17
C CYS A 232 4.23 17.08 7.49
N LEU A 233 5.19 16.15 7.53
CA LEU A 233 6.49 16.24 6.85
C LEU A 233 6.50 15.26 5.66
N ILE A 234 6.74 15.74 4.45
CA ILE A 234 6.77 14.89 3.25
C ILE A 234 7.98 13.96 3.28
N MET A 235 7.75 12.65 3.15
CA MET A 235 8.80 11.62 3.30
C MET A 235 9.51 11.27 1.99
N THR A 236 8.81 11.39 0.85
CA THR A 236 9.26 10.89 -0.46
C THR A 236 8.99 11.91 -1.57
N GLY A 237 9.61 11.68 -2.74
CA GLY A 237 9.45 12.53 -3.93
C GLY A 237 10.26 13.83 -3.92
N ALA A 238 10.02 14.67 -4.91
CA ALA A 238 10.79 15.91 -5.15
C ALA A 238 10.66 16.95 -4.02
N ARG A 239 9.63 16.83 -3.18
CA ARG A 239 9.33 17.74 -2.07
C ARG A 239 9.62 17.13 -0.70
N LYS A 240 10.44 16.07 -0.66
CA LYS A 240 10.92 15.45 0.58
C LYS A 240 11.48 16.49 1.54
N GLY A 241 11.12 16.36 2.82
CA GLY A 241 11.61 17.23 3.89
C GLY A 241 10.82 18.54 4.05
N ILE A 242 9.88 18.84 3.15
CA ILE A 242 9.00 20.00 3.28
C ILE A 242 7.85 19.68 4.24
N GLN A 243 7.54 20.63 5.13
CA GLN A 243 6.36 20.56 5.99
C GLN A 243 5.18 21.27 5.35
N ASP A 244 4.00 20.65 5.42
CA ASP A 244 2.74 21.25 4.97
C ASP A 244 1.61 20.92 5.95
N LEU A 245 0.50 21.66 5.81
CA LEU A 245 -0.71 21.49 6.60
C LEU A 245 -1.75 20.72 5.79
N ILE A 246 -2.34 19.70 6.39
CA ILE A 246 -3.37 18.85 5.80
C ILE A 246 -4.68 19.11 6.56
N PRO A 247 -5.57 19.95 6.02
CA PRO A 247 -6.84 20.25 6.67
C PRO A 247 -7.84 19.10 6.51
N LYS A 248 -8.85 19.06 7.39
CA LYS A 248 -10.09 18.36 7.09
C LYS A 248 -10.75 19.03 5.88
N ILE A 249 -11.27 18.23 4.96
CA ILE A 249 -12.00 18.71 3.80
C ILE A 249 -13.34 17.99 3.70
N THR A 250 -14.29 18.63 3.04
CA THR A 250 -15.56 17.99 2.67
C THR A 250 -15.36 17.26 1.36
N LEU A 251 -15.69 15.97 1.35
CA LEU A 251 -15.72 15.13 0.17
C LEU A 251 -17.17 14.77 -0.14
N ASN A 252 -17.58 14.92 -1.38
CA ASN A 252 -18.93 14.61 -1.83
C ASN A 252 -18.91 13.25 -2.53
N LEU A 253 -19.69 12.31 -2.02
CA LEU A 253 -20.02 11.07 -2.72
C LEU A 253 -21.32 11.30 -3.47
N GLU A 254 -21.23 11.29 -4.80
CA GLU A 254 -22.33 11.43 -5.74
C GLU A 254 -22.38 10.16 -6.59
N ASP A 255 -23.60 9.69 -6.90
CA ASP A 255 -23.87 8.65 -7.90
C ASP A 255 -23.15 7.31 -7.64
N ASP A 256 -23.05 6.91 -6.37
CA ASP A 256 -22.63 5.54 -6.04
C ASP A 256 -23.78 4.57 -6.36
N GLU A 257 -23.63 3.82 -7.46
CA GLU A 257 -24.59 2.84 -7.98
C GLU A 257 -25.02 1.78 -6.94
N GLU A 258 -24.14 1.44 -5.99
CA GLU A 258 -24.43 0.46 -4.94
C GLU A 258 -25.22 1.07 -3.78
N LEU A 259 -24.96 2.33 -3.44
CA LEU A 259 -25.56 3.01 -2.29
C LEU A 259 -26.83 3.78 -2.60
N ARG A 260 -27.04 4.19 -3.87
CA ARG A 260 -28.16 5.05 -4.32
C ARG A 260 -28.44 6.22 -3.38
N SER A 261 -27.39 6.77 -2.79
CA SER A 261 -27.48 7.81 -1.76
C SER A 261 -26.29 8.73 -1.88
N ASN A 262 -26.57 10.02 -1.96
CA ASN A 262 -25.55 11.05 -2.06
C ASN A 262 -25.29 11.60 -0.65
N PHE A 263 -24.02 11.70 -0.27
CA PHE A 263 -23.65 12.29 1.02
C PHE A 263 -22.29 12.97 0.98
N THR A 264 -22.07 13.82 1.96
CA THR A 264 -20.83 14.54 2.17
C THR A 264 -20.15 14.05 3.43
N ARG A 265 -18.82 13.89 3.38
CA ARG A 265 -17.98 13.49 4.50
C ARG A 265 -16.93 14.57 4.76
N TYR A 266 -16.96 15.18 5.94
CA TYR A 266 -15.94 16.11 6.41
C TYR A 266 -14.92 15.39 7.30
N GLU A 267 -13.74 15.11 6.75
CA GLU A 267 -12.66 14.38 7.44
C GLU A 267 -11.28 14.69 6.84
N LEU A 268 -10.22 14.29 7.53
CA LEU A 268 -8.84 14.33 7.04
C LEU A 268 -8.70 13.35 5.88
N SER A 269 -8.24 13.81 4.73
CA SER A 269 -8.02 12.96 3.56
C SER A 269 -6.69 12.21 3.61
N VAL A 270 -6.47 11.47 4.70
CA VAL A 270 -5.32 10.60 4.89
C VAL A 270 -5.72 9.25 5.46
N ASN A 271 -4.93 8.23 5.14
CA ASN A 271 -4.92 6.96 5.84
C ASN A 271 -3.57 6.75 6.52
N VAL A 272 -3.55 6.01 7.63
CA VAL A 272 -2.30 5.51 8.22
C VAL A 272 -1.60 4.60 7.21
N ALA A 273 -0.27 4.68 7.12
CA ALA A 273 0.51 4.09 6.02
C ALA A 273 1.66 3.19 6.49
N PHE A 274 1.39 2.26 7.43
CA PHE A 274 2.36 1.20 7.78
C PHE A 274 2.29 0.02 6.81
N ALA A 275 1.10 -0.22 6.25
CA ALA A 275 0.83 -1.22 5.23
C ALA A 275 0.30 -0.55 3.95
N ILE A 276 0.72 -1.06 2.81
CA ILE A 276 0.30 -0.61 1.47
C ILE A 276 -0.09 -1.83 0.62
N THR A 277 -0.83 -1.59 -0.46
CA THR A 277 -1.13 -2.69 -1.39
C THR A 277 0.12 -3.06 -2.19
N ILE A 278 0.18 -4.30 -2.70
CA ILE A 278 1.23 -4.73 -3.64
C ILE A 278 1.32 -3.75 -4.81
N ASN A 279 0.18 -3.34 -5.36
CA ASN A 279 0.11 -2.37 -6.46
C ASN A 279 0.74 -1.01 -6.07
N ASN A 280 0.46 -0.51 -4.86
CA ASN A 280 1.03 0.76 -4.39
C ASN A 280 2.52 0.66 -4.01
N SER A 281 3.03 -0.54 -3.76
CA SER A 281 4.47 -0.76 -3.49
C SER A 281 5.34 -0.74 -4.75
N GLN A 282 4.73 -0.79 -5.94
CA GLN A 282 5.47 -0.85 -7.19
C GLN A 282 6.29 0.43 -7.41
N GLY A 283 7.61 0.26 -7.56
CA GLY A 283 8.55 1.38 -7.76
C GLY A 283 9.03 2.05 -6.48
N GLN A 284 8.65 1.55 -5.29
CA GLN A 284 9.18 2.04 -4.01
C GLN A 284 10.39 1.21 -3.54
N PRO A 285 11.49 1.83 -3.10
CA PRO A 285 12.61 1.12 -2.50
C PRO A 285 12.28 0.80 -1.02
N LEU A 286 11.86 -0.43 -0.75
CA LEU A 286 11.68 -0.96 0.59
C LEU A 286 12.81 -1.95 0.88
N ALA A 287 13.56 -1.74 1.96
CA ALA A 287 14.65 -2.61 2.39
C ALA A 287 14.16 -3.77 3.28
N ILE A 288 13.08 -3.54 4.04
CA ILE A 288 12.48 -4.56 4.92
C ILE A 288 10.99 -4.63 4.63
N VAL A 289 10.56 -5.77 4.12
CA VAL A 289 9.18 -5.97 3.68
C VAL A 289 8.54 -7.13 4.42
N GLY A 290 7.41 -6.84 5.06
CA GLY A 290 6.52 -7.86 5.58
C GLY A 290 5.46 -8.17 4.53
N VAL A 291 5.35 -9.43 4.13
CA VAL A 291 4.33 -9.85 3.18
C VAL A 291 3.18 -10.49 3.94
N TYR A 292 1.99 -9.89 3.87
CA TYR A 292 0.77 -10.41 4.49
C TYR A 292 -0.20 -10.88 3.41
N LEU A 293 -0.28 -12.20 3.22
CA LEU A 293 -1.18 -12.82 2.25
C LEU A 293 -2.21 -13.65 3.01
N GLN A 294 -3.30 -13.07 3.49
CA GLN A 294 -4.44 -13.86 3.98
C GLN A 294 -5.23 -14.50 2.82
N THR A 295 -5.25 -13.78 1.69
CA THR A 295 -5.96 -14.16 0.48
C THR A 295 -4.95 -14.37 -0.63
N HIS A 296 -5.31 -15.24 -1.57
CA HIS A 296 -4.57 -15.48 -2.81
C HIS A 296 -4.32 -14.17 -3.55
N VAL A 297 -3.13 -14.03 -4.15
CA VAL A 297 -2.92 -12.89 -5.06
C VAL A 297 -3.82 -13.10 -6.27
N PHE A 298 -4.49 -12.06 -6.71
CA PHE A 298 -5.59 -12.19 -7.67
C PHE A 298 -5.21 -11.70 -9.07
N ALA A 299 -4.11 -10.94 -9.19
CA ALA A 299 -3.63 -10.44 -10.47
C ALA A 299 -2.30 -11.08 -10.87
N HIS A 300 -2.13 -11.24 -12.19
CA HIS A 300 -0.92 -11.78 -12.78
C HIS A 300 0.31 -10.96 -12.38
N GLY A 301 1.39 -11.65 -12.02
CA GLY A 301 2.65 -11.03 -11.63
C GLY A 301 2.69 -10.41 -10.22
N GLN A 302 1.57 -10.33 -9.47
CA GLN A 302 1.58 -9.77 -8.10
C GLN A 302 2.50 -10.54 -7.15
N LEU A 303 2.51 -11.87 -7.23
CA LEU A 303 3.41 -12.69 -6.40
C LEU A 303 4.87 -12.41 -6.76
N TYR A 304 5.19 -12.30 -8.04
CA TYR A 304 6.54 -12.00 -8.50
C TYR A 304 6.99 -10.59 -8.06
N VAL A 305 6.13 -9.59 -8.23
CA VAL A 305 6.36 -8.22 -7.71
C VAL A 305 6.58 -8.24 -6.20
N THR A 306 5.83 -9.06 -5.47
CA THR A 306 5.97 -9.19 -4.02
C THR A 306 7.31 -9.79 -3.62
N LEU A 307 7.72 -10.88 -4.28
CA LEU A 307 8.99 -11.57 -4.00
C LEU A 307 10.23 -10.75 -4.39
N LEU A 308 10.11 -9.83 -5.34
CA LEU A 308 11.17 -8.87 -5.67
C LEU A 308 11.38 -7.78 -4.62
N ARG A 309 10.48 -7.68 -3.63
CA ARG A 309 10.57 -6.71 -2.54
C ARG A 309 11.14 -7.32 -1.25
N THR A 310 11.31 -8.64 -1.20
CA THR A 310 11.83 -9.39 -0.06
C THR A 310 13.27 -9.78 -0.30
#